data_AF-A0A9P7YVS1-F1
#
_entry.id   AF-A0A9P7YVS1-F1
#
_cell.length_a   1.000
_cell.length_b   1.000
_cell.length_c   1.000
_cell.angle_alpha   90.00
_cell.angle_beta   90.00
_cell.angle_gamma   90.00
#
_symmetry.space_group_name_H-M   'P 1'
#
loop_
_entity.id
_entity.type
_entity.pdbx_description
1 polymer ?
#
loop_
_entity_poly.entity_id
_entity_poly.type
_entity_poly.pdbx_seq_one_letter_code
_entity_poly.pdbx_strand_id
1 'polypeptide(L)'
;MTRAAAESQQQKAERVERLEEELAKAEKQLQQEQVATRDHGESLKTARDAMQREIELTSVVREELDTAKAENEALLQQGKAAVAEPTAELMTVKTDAGILPKEAERVHCLETELNDSRTALQATGKAQEELEKTRQDLEDLRQLSDSYIKELKSAKADAERRLEASKSRVTGLEEDLGAARQSIKERETELAGLKLDIDDDDERVRLFKAQLFETNRLIQLEKEKKKLEAEEQEIQAAVAEAKASSNQDLGELMQQEAHVNASLSQVEEKMVATRLDIMRYAKYKVRFESSKTGRQTGVDYVLVEDLGKKFKELRDQIVYCFVNDTMTVVELGKYKDFLANQKHLADHGEFFYCGYNPPRKRHRGLDDAGEDLKSAPGPRAQELARLLAKSKEPRG
;
A
#
# COMPACT_ATOMS: atom_id res chain seq x y z
N MET A 1 111.62 176.58 126.87
CA MET A 1 111.71 175.18 126.39
C MET A 1 110.28 174.63 126.19
N THR A 2 109.44 174.89 125.19
CA THR A 2 109.45 175.40 123.79
C THR A 2 109.82 174.49 122.62
N ARG A 3 109.80 173.15 122.66
CA ARG A 3 109.76 172.39 121.37
C ARG A 3 109.32 170.93 121.42
N ALA A 4 109.55 170.21 122.52
CA ALA A 4 109.30 168.77 122.57
C ALA A 4 107.83 168.35 122.77
N ALA A 5 106.94 169.24 123.23
CA ALA A 5 105.55 168.89 123.53
C ALA A 5 104.60 168.95 122.30
N ALA A 6 104.95 169.72 121.26
CA ALA A 6 104.13 169.87 120.06
C ALA A 6 104.31 168.71 119.07
N GLU A 7 105.53 168.16 118.96
CA GLU A 7 105.83 167.03 118.05
C GLU A 7 105.25 165.69 118.57
N SER A 8 105.08 165.55 119.89
CA SER A 8 104.50 164.33 120.48
C SER A 8 102.98 164.21 120.29
N GLN A 9 102.25 165.32 120.06
CA GLN A 9 100.82 165.24 119.76
C GLN A 9 100.55 164.95 118.28
N GLN A 10 101.41 165.42 117.38
CA GLN A 10 101.25 165.18 115.94
C GLN A 10 101.49 163.70 115.57
N GLN A 11 102.46 163.03 116.21
CA GLN A 11 102.69 161.59 116.02
C GLN A 11 101.59 160.68 116.58
N LYS A 12 100.79 161.15 117.55
CA LYS A 12 99.63 160.39 118.04
C LYS A 12 98.46 160.46 117.07
N ALA A 13 98.25 161.60 116.41
CA ALA A 13 97.16 161.76 115.44
C ALA A 13 97.38 160.91 114.18
N GLU A 14 98.59 160.92 113.60
CA GLU A 14 98.91 160.10 112.42
C GLU A 14 98.81 158.58 112.67
N ARG A 15 98.98 158.16 113.93
CA ARG A 15 98.84 156.75 114.31
C ARG A 15 97.38 156.30 114.42
N VAL A 16 96.47 157.22 114.74
CA VAL A 16 95.02 156.94 114.76
C VAL A 16 94.49 156.84 113.33
N GLU A 17 94.91 157.73 112.44
CA GLU A 17 94.49 157.72 111.03
C GLU A 17 94.88 156.41 110.31
N ARG A 18 96.09 155.88 110.59
CA ARG A 18 96.50 154.56 110.06
C ARG A 18 95.68 153.40 110.61
N LEU A 19 95.26 153.46 111.89
CA LEU A 19 94.43 152.42 112.49
C LEU A 19 92.99 152.47 111.96
N GLU A 20 92.48 153.66 111.62
CA GLU A 20 91.18 153.81 110.96
C GLU A 20 91.19 153.27 109.52
N GLU A 21 92.27 153.47 108.76
CA GLU A 21 92.43 152.86 107.42
C GLU A 21 92.55 151.33 107.47
N GLU A 22 93.24 150.77 108.48
CA GLU A 22 93.32 149.31 108.66
C GLU A 22 91.97 148.70 109.06
N LEU A 23 91.18 149.40 109.87
CA LEU A 23 89.83 148.96 110.25
C LEU A 23 88.89 148.93 109.03
N ALA A 24 88.93 149.97 108.18
CA ALA A 24 88.14 150.04 106.97
C ALA A 24 88.51 148.94 105.95
N LYS A 25 89.78 148.53 105.89
CA LYS A 25 90.21 147.38 105.08
C LYS A 25 89.71 146.05 105.64
N ALA A 26 89.72 145.87 106.95
CA ALA A 26 89.25 144.64 107.60
C ALA A 26 87.73 144.45 107.44
N GLU A 27 86.94 145.50 107.58
CA GLU A 27 85.48 145.43 107.37
C GLU A 27 85.11 145.07 105.93
N LYS A 28 85.86 145.57 104.95
CA LYS A 28 85.64 145.25 103.54
C LYS A 28 85.96 143.79 103.21
N GLN A 29 86.97 143.20 103.86
CA GLN A 29 87.28 141.77 103.72
C GLN A 29 86.21 140.88 104.35
N LEU A 30 85.67 141.27 105.51
CA LEU A 30 84.60 140.53 106.18
C LEU A 30 83.31 140.49 105.34
N GLN A 31 82.95 141.59 104.67
CA GLN A 31 81.80 141.61 103.77
C GLN A 31 81.99 140.72 102.53
N GLN A 32 83.21 140.60 101.99
CA GLN A 32 83.47 139.68 100.87
C GLN A 32 83.36 138.21 101.27
N GLU A 33 83.81 137.82 102.46
CA GLU A 33 83.65 136.43 102.95
C GLU A 33 82.18 136.06 103.24
N GLN A 34 81.37 137.00 103.72
CA GLN A 34 79.94 136.75 103.95
C GLN A 34 79.16 136.52 102.63
N VAL A 35 79.57 137.14 101.53
CA VAL A 35 78.98 136.85 100.20
C VAL A 35 79.42 135.47 99.70
N ALA A 36 80.70 135.12 99.83
CA ALA A 36 81.23 133.84 99.37
C ALA A 36 80.60 132.62 100.11
N THR A 37 80.32 132.76 101.41
CA THR A 37 79.64 131.70 102.19
C THR A 37 78.17 131.51 101.82
N ARG A 38 77.48 132.57 101.38
CA ARG A 38 76.08 132.47 100.92
C ARG A 38 75.98 131.75 99.58
N ASP A 39 76.87 132.05 98.63
CA ASP A 39 76.90 131.40 97.31
C ASP A 39 77.26 129.90 97.40
N HIS A 40 78.13 129.52 98.35
CA HIS A 40 78.44 128.11 98.60
C HIS A 40 77.25 127.32 99.19
N GLY A 41 76.40 127.98 99.98
CA GLY A 41 75.18 127.38 100.54
C GLY A 41 74.12 127.09 99.48
N GLU A 42 73.96 127.96 98.48
CA GLU A 42 72.99 127.75 97.39
C GLU A 42 73.45 126.64 96.44
N SER A 43 74.75 126.55 96.11
CA SER A 43 75.30 125.53 95.22
C SER A 43 75.15 124.09 95.77
N LEU A 44 75.28 123.91 97.09
CA LEU A 44 75.08 122.61 97.74
C LEU A 44 73.61 122.15 97.72
N LYS A 45 72.66 123.08 97.70
CA LYS A 45 71.24 122.74 97.64
C LYS A 45 70.83 122.27 96.24
N THR A 46 71.34 122.93 95.19
CA THR A 46 71.10 122.52 93.80
C THR A 46 71.74 121.16 93.47
N ALA A 47 72.91 120.84 94.03
CA ALA A 47 73.54 119.53 93.85
C ALA A 47 72.73 118.38 94.48
N ARG A 48 72.11 118.61 95.64
CA ARG A 48 71.30 117.60 96.33
C ARG A 48 69.99 117.30 95.59
N ASP A 49 69.33 118.33 95.06
CA ASP A 49 68.09 118.17 94.29
C ASP A 49 68.32 117.48 92.93
N ALA A 50 69.51 117.62 92.33
CA ALA A 50 69.88 116.91 91.11
C ALA A 50 70.07 115.40 91.35
N MET A 51 70.72 115.02 92.46
CA MET A 51 70.99 113.61 92.79
C MET A 51 69.70 112.82 93.11
N GLN A 52 68.69 113.48 93.68
CA GLN A 52 67.39 112.85 93.97
C GLN A 52 66.63 112.48 92.67
N ARG A 53 66.71 113.31 91.62
CA ARG A 53 66.05 113.03 90.32
C ARG A 53 66.71 111.89 89.55
N GLU A 54 68.03 111.71 89.66
CA GLU A 54 68.72 110.59 89.02
C GLU A 54 68.27 109.23 89.57
N ILE A 55 68.02 109.14 90.89
CA ILE A 55 67.54 107.91 91.53
C ILE A 55 66.14 107.53 91.02
N GLU A 56 65.24 108.52 90.88
CA GLU A 56 63.89 108.29 90.34
C GLU A 56 63.94 107.83 88.87
N LEU A 57 64.76 108.46 88.03
CA LEU A 57 64.96 108.05 86.62
C LEU A 57 65.49 106.62 86.49
N THR A 58 66.39 106.21 87.39
CA THR A 58 66.96 104.84 87.35
C THR A 58 65.92 103.77 87.69
N SER A 59 64.90 104.11 88.48
CA SER A 59 63.78 103.20 88.77
C SER A 59 62.84 103.02 87.57
N VAL A 60 62.54 104.09 86.84
CA VAL A 60 61.66 104.07 85.66
C VAL A 60 62.27 103.27 84.51
N VAL A 61 63.57 103.45 84.24
CA VAL A 61 64.27 102.69 83.18
C VAL A 61 64.29 101.19 83.48
N ARG A 62 64.29 100.79 84.75
CA ARG A 62 64.26 99.38 85.15
C ARG A 62 62.90 98.75 84.89
N GLU A 63 61.82 99.46 85.19
CA GLU A 63 60.45 99.03 84.86
C GLU A 63 60.23 98.94 83.34
N GLU A 64 60.73 99.90 82.55
CA GLU A 64 60.65 99.83 81.09
C GLU A 64 61.41 98.62 80.51
N LEU A 65 62.57 98.27 81.07
CA LEU A 65 63.34 97.11 80.64
C LEU A 65 62.61 95.78 80.94
N ASP A 66 61.93 95.69 82.09
CA ASP A 66 61.18 94.49 82.46
C ASP A 66 59.91 94.35 81.61
N THR A 67 59.25 95.47 81.27
CA THR A 67 58.10 95.49 80.33
C THR A 67 58.53 95.04 78.93
N ALA A 68 59.66 95.55 78.42
CA ALA A 68 60.18 95.18 77.10
C ALA A 68 60.58 93.71 77.01
N LYS A 69 61.09 93.10 78.10
CA LYS A 69 61.38 91.66 78.15
C LYS A 69 60.10 90.82 78.09
N ALA A 70 59.06 91.22 78.83
CA ALA A 70 57.77 90.55 78.80
C ALA A 70 57.12 90.61 77.41
N GLU A 71 57.20 91.76 76.73
CA GLU A 71 56.69 91.92 75.35
C GLU A 71 57.45 91.05 74.34
N ASN A 72 58.77 90.97 74.45
CA ASN A 72 59.57 90.16 73.53
C ASN A 72 59.30 88.65 73.70
N GLU A 73 59.09 88.20 74.94
CA GLU A 73 58.71 86.82 75.22
C GLU A 73 57.28 86.50 74.74
N ALA A 74 56.35 87.46 74.87
CA ALA A 74 55.00 87.34 74.31
C ALA A 74 55.01 87.25 72.77
N LEU A 75 55.81 88.08 72.08
CA LEU A 75 55.96 88.02 70.62
C LEU A 75 56.60 86.70 70.16
N LEU A 76 57.54 86.14 70.92
CA LEU A 76 58.16 84.86 70.60
C LEU A 76 57.16 83.69 70.76
N GLN A 77 56.28 83.75 71.76
CA GLN A 77 55.19 82.77 71.90
C GLN A 77 54.13 82.93 70.80
N GLN A 78 53.79 84.17 70.43
CA GLN A 78 52.86 84.45 69.35
C GLN A 78 53.42 83.98 67.99
N GLY A 79 54.72 84.15 67.74
CA GLY A 79 55.39 83.63 66.54
C GLY A 79 55.40 82.10 66.48
N LYS A 80 55.60 81.42 67.62
CA LYS A 80 55.50 79.95 67.69
C LYS A 80 54.07 79.46 67.42
N ALA A 81 53.06 80.14 67.96
CA ALA A 81 51.66 79.82 67.70
C ALA A 81 51.28 80.05 66.23
N ALA A 82 51.70 81.18 65.66
CA ALA A 82 51.42 81.54 64.26
C ALA A 82 52.10 80.61 63.23
N VAL A 83 53.17 79.89 63.60
CA VAL A 83 53.80 78.87 62.74
C VAL A 83 53.19 77.48 62.95
N ALA A 84 52.72 77.17 64.16
CA ALA A 84 52.13 75.86 64.47
C ALA A 84 50.86 75.58 63.66
N GLU A 85 49.99 76.58 63.50
CA GLU A 85 48.71 76.47 62.78
C GLU A 85 48.89 76.16 61.27
N PRO A 86 49.64 76.95 60.49
CA PRO A 86 49.90 76.62 59.08
C PRO A 86 50.73 75.33 58.91
N THR A 87 51.53 74.94 59.90
CA THR A 87 52.26 73.65 59.84
C THR A 87 51.31 72.46 60.03
N ALA A 88 50.32 72.58 60.91
CA ALA A 88 49.27 71.57 61.08
C ALA A 88 48.38 71.47 59.84
N GLU A 89 47.97 72.62 59.27
CA GLU A 89 47.21 72.66 58.02
C GLU A 89 47.99 72.05 56.85
N LEU A 90 49.29 72.36 56.71
CA LEU A 90 50.15 71.78 55.69
C LEU A 90 50.23 70.24 55.81
N MET A 91 50.28 69.71 57.04
CA MET A 91 50.26 68.27 57.27
C MET A 91 48.93 67.64 56.86
N THR A 92 47.80 68.29 57.17
CA THR A 92 46.46 67.82 56.74
C THR A 92 46.29 67.85 55.22
N VAL A 93 46.72 68.94 54.56
CA VAL A 93 46.71 69.06 53.10
C VAL A 93 47.62 68.01 52.45
N LYS A 94 48.75 67.68 53.08
CA LYS A 94 49.66 66.64 52.57
C LYS A 94 49.07 65.23 52.72
N THR A 95 48.32 64.96 53.79
CA THR A 95 47.55 63.72 53.91
C THR A 95 46.42 63.64 52.90
N ASP A 96 45.66 64.72 52.71
CA ASP A 96 44.56 64.77 51.76
C ASP A 96 45.05 64.66 50.31
N ALA A 97 46.16 65.31 49.98
CA ALA A 97 46.85 65.17 48.70
C ALA A 97 47.38 63.75 48.45
N GLY A 98 47.67 62.98 49.50
CA GLY A 98 48.03 61.56 49.40
C GLY A 98 46.82 60.62 49.21
N ILE A 99 45.62 61.06 49.56
CA ILE A 99 44.36 60.31 49.36
C ILE A 99 43.85 60.48 47.93
N LEU A 100 43.93 61.69 47.37
CA LEU A 100 43.49 61.98 46.00
C LEU A 100 44.00 61.02 44.90
N PRO A 101 45.28 60.62 44.84
CA PRO A 101 45.74 59.66 43.83
C PRO A 101 45.15 58.26 44.03
N LYS A 102 44.93 57.82 45.27
CA LYS A 102 44.27 56.54 45.56
C LYS A 102 42.79 56.56 45.18
N GLU A 103 42.13 57.69 45.42
CA GLU A 103 40.74 57.90 45.01
C GLU A 103 40.62 57.94 43.48
N ALA A 104 41.58 58.57 42.79
CA ALA A 104 41.65 58.59 41.33
C ALA A 104 41.89 57.19 40.73
N GLU A 105 42.79 56.40 41.32
CA GLU A 105 42.98 54.99 40.96
C GLU A 105 41.69 54.19 41.16
N ARG A 106 40.99 54.38 42.30
CA ARG A 106 39.72 53.67 42.57
C ARG A 106 38.64 54.05 41.57
N VAL A 107 38.52 55.33 41.21
CA VAL A 107 37.58 55.79 40.16
C VAL A 107 37.94 55.15 38.82
N HIS A 108 39.22 55.09 38.47
CA HIS A 108 39.64 54.46 37.22
C HIS A 108 39.36 52.94 37.18
N CYS A 109 39.57 52.24 38.30
CA CYS A 109 39.16 50.83 38.45
C CYS A 109 37.64 50.65 38.31
N LEU A 110 36.84 51.53 38.90
CA LEU A 110 35.38 51.47 38.78
C LEU A 110 34.91 51.79 37.35
N GLU A 111 35.55 52.73 36.66
CA GLU A 111 35.26 53.04 35.25
C GLU A 111 35.56 51.85 34.34
N THR A 112 36.67 51.16 34.58
CA THR A 112 37.02 49.93 33.83
C THR A 112 36.04 48.80 34.10
N GLU A 113 35.70 48.53 35.36
CA GLU A 113 34.66 47.54 35.73
C GLU A 113 33.28 47.86 35.14
N LEU A 114 32.91 49.15 35.10
CA LEU A 114 31.66 49.59 34.51
C LEU A 114 31.66 49.42 32.98
N ASN A 115 32.80 49.67 32.33
CA ASN A 115 32.95 49.47 30.89
C ASN A 115 32.94 47.97 30.53
N ASP A 116 33.57 47.12 31.33
CA ASP A 116 33.52 45.66 31.21
C ASP A 116 32.10 45.13 31.43
N SER A 117 31.38 45.66 32.43
CA SER A 117 29.97 45.33 32.65
C SER A 117 29.08 45.75 31.47
N ARG A 118 29.37 46.89 30.84
CA ARG A 118 28.64 47.38 29.68
C ARG A 118 28.87 46.52 28.44
N THR A 119 30.10 46.09 28.21
CA THR A 119 30.42 45.18 27.10
C THR A 119 29.80 43.80 27.32
N ALA A 120 29.84 43.28 28.55
CA ALA A 120 29.14 42.05 28.92
C ALA A 120 27.64 42.15 28.67
N LEU A 121 26.99 43.23 29.13
CA LEU A 121 25.56 43.50 28.89
C LEU A 121 25.23 43.50 27.39
N GLN A 122 26.03 44.17 26.58
CA GLN A 122 25.84 44.21 25.12
C GLN A 122 26.00 42.82 24.47
N ALA A 123 26.94 42.01 24.96
CA ALA A 123 27.11 40.63 24.50
C ALA A 123 25.91 39.74 24.89
N THR A 124 25.39 39.86 26.11
CA THR A 124 24.14 39.17 26.51
C THR A 124 22.94 39.62 25.67
N GLY A 125 22.84 40.91 25.34
CA GLY A 125 21.78 41.41 24.46
C GLY A 125 21.80 40.73 23.09
N LYS A 126 22.98 40.64 22.46
CA LYS A 126 23.16 39.91 21.19
C LYS A 126 22.86 38.42 21.30
N ALA A 127 23.33 37.78 22.38
CA ALA A 127 23.04 36.38 22.62
C ALA A 127 21.54 36.13 22.80
N GLN A 128 20.82 37.06 23.43
CA GLN A 128 19.38 36.97 23.62
C GLN A 128 18.61 37.16 22.30
N GLU A 129 19.03 38.10 21.44
CA GLU A 129 18.48 38.23 20.09
C GLU A 129 18.67 36.96 19.25
N GLU A 130 19.84 36.32 19.30
CA GLU A 130 20.07 35.02 18.64
C GLU A 130 19.21 33.90 19.23
N LEU A 131 19.00 33.90 20.55
CA LEU A 131 18.13 32.93 21.22
C LEU A 131 16.66 33.11 20.82
N GLU A 132 16.22 34.34 20.66
CA GLU A 132 14.86 34.67 20.21
C GLU A 132 14.65 34.27 18.74
N LYS A 133 15.65 34.52 17.89
CA LYS A 133 15.64 34.06 16.49
C LYS A 133 15.59 32.54 16.37
N THR A 134 16.44 31.83 17.11
CA THR A 134 16.44 30.35 17.08
C THR A 134 15.15 29.75 17.64
N ARG A 135 14.50 30.40 18.61
CA ARG A 135 13.16 30.01 19.07
C ARG A 135 12.11 30.17 17.97
N GLN A 136 12.15 31.27 17.22
CA GLN A 136 11.25 31.47 16.09
C GLN A 136 11.48 30.42 15.00
N ASP A 137 12.74 30.18 14.61
CA ASP A 137 13.08 29.17 13.60
C ASP A 137 12.61 27.77 14.00
N LEU A 138 12.71 27.41 15.29
CA LEU A 138 12.21 26.14 15.83
C LEU A 138 10.68 26.02 15.76
N GLU A 139 9.96 27.11 16.01
CA GLU A 139 8.50 27.13 15.93
C GLU A 139 8.04 26.99 14.47
N ASP A 140 8.69 27.69 13.54
CA ASP A 140 8.41 27.58 12.10
C ASP A 140 8.67 26.14 11.59
N LEU A 141 9.77 25.52 12.03
CA LEU A 141 10.09 24.11 11.76
C LEU A 141 9.03 23.15 12.32
N ARG A 142 8.51 23.45 13.52
CA ARG A 142 7.42 22.68 14.13
C ARG A 142 6.15 22.75 13.30
N GLN A 143 5.77 23.94 12.87
CA GLN A 143 4.57 24.14 12.04
C GLN A 143 4.70 23.44 10.68
N LEU A 144 5.87 23.52 10.05
CA LEU A 144 6.18 22.78 8.82
C LEU A 144 6.09 21.27 9.03
N SER A 145 6.67 20.76 10.12
CA SER A 145 6.61 19.34 10.48
C SER A 145 5.16 18.87 10.68
N ASP A 146 4.35 19.65 11.39
CA ASP A 146 2.94 19.34 11.62
C ASP A 146 2.13 19.34 10.32
N SER A 147 2.41 20.29 9.40
CA SER A 147 1.79 20.31 8.06
C SER A 147 2.16 19.06 7.27
N TYR A 148 3.45 18.72 7.24
CA TYR A 148 3.95 17.55 6.52
C TYR A 148 3.37 16.23 7.08
N ILE A 149 3.23 16.11 8.40
CA ILE A 149 2.59 14.95 9.04
C ILE A 149 1.11 14.85 8.64
N LYS A 150 0.39 15.98 8.53
CA LYS A 150 -1.00 15.98 8.06
C LYS A 150 -1.11 15.53 6.60
N GLU A 151 -0.23 16.01 5.73
CA GLU A 151 -0.16 15.59 4.32
C GLU A 151 0.18 14.11 4.17
N LEU A 152 1.14 13.60 4.94
CA LEU A 152 1.46 12.17 4.93
C LEU A 152 0.28 11.31 5.37
N LYS A 153 -0.46 11.73 6.41
CA LYS A 153 -1.65 11.03 6.89
C LYS A 153 -2.75 11.04 5.83
N SER A 154 -2.98 12.16 5.14
CA SER A 154 -4.00 12.24 4.09
C SER A 154 -3.61 11.41 2.86
N ALA A 155 -2.34 11.45 2.43
CA ALA A 155 -1.82 10.65 1.33
C ALA A 155 -1.91 9.14 1.62
N LYS A 156 -1.59 8.73 2.86
CA LYS A 156 -1.76 7.33 3.30
C LYS A 156 -3.22 6.89 3.21
N ALA A 157 -4.15 7.68 3.72
CA ALA A 157 -5.57 7.37 3.66
C ALA A 157 -6.11 7.29 2.22
N ASP A 158 -5.60 8.15 1.31
CA ASP A 158 -5.97 8.10 -0.10
C ASP A 158 -5.41 6.84 -0.78
N ALA A 159 -4.16 6.47 -0.49
CA ALA A 159 -3.56 5.23 -1.00
C ALA A 159 -4.31 3.98 -0.53
N GLU A 160 -4.73 3.93 0.74
CA GLU A 160 -5.54 2.84 1.29
C GLU A 160 -6.91 2.75 0.59
N ARG A 161 -7.59 3.88 0.33
CA ARG A 161 -8.84 3.89 -0.44
C ARG A 161 -8.66 3.40 -1.86
N ARG A 162 -7.59 3.83 -2.55
CA ARG A 162 -7.28 3.37 -3.92
C ARG A 162 -6.96 1.88 -3.95
N LEU A 163 -6.23 1.38 -2.95
CA LEU A 163 -5.93 -0.04 -2.83
C LEU A 163 -7.21 -0.85 -2.63
N GLU A 164 -8.12 -0.40 -1.78
CA GLU A 164 -9.39 -1.10 -1.54
C GLU A 164 -10.29 -1.10 -2.77
N ALA A 165 -10.40 0.04 -3.46
CA ALA A 165 -11.10 0.14 -4.74
C ALA A 165 -10.47 -0.74 -5.83
N SER A 166 -9.14 -0.91 -5.82
CA SER A 166 -8.47 -1.82 -6.74
C SER A 166 -8.76 -3.28 -6.40
N LYS A 167 -8.76 -3.65 -5.11
CA LYS A 167 -9.08 -5.02 -4.68
C LYS A 167 -10.49 -5.40 -5.07
N SER A 168 -11.48 -4.54 -4.81
CA SER A 168 -12.87 -4.81 -5.17
C SER A 168 -13.08 -4.94 -6.68
N ARG A 169 -12.33 -4.15 -7.49
CA ARG A 169 -12.32 -4.32 -8.95
C ARG A 169 -11.72 -5.65 -9.38
N VAL A 170 -10.62 -6.09 -8.76
CA VAL A 170 -9.99 -7.37 -9.07
C VAL A 170 -10.93 -8.53 -8.72
N THR A 171 -11.57 -8.51 -7.56
CA THR A 171 -12.53 -9.55 -7.18
C THR A 171 -13.72 -9.61 -8.14
N GLY A 172 -14.26 -8.47 -8.57
CA GLY A 172 -15.33 -8.44 -9.58
C GLY A 172 -14.88 -9.01 -10.93
N LEU A 173 -13.67 -8.69 -11.38
CA LEU A 173 -13.11 -9.26 -12.61
C LEU A 173 -12.83 -10.77 -12.50
N GLU A 174 -12.45 -11.27 -11.32
CA GLU A 174 -12.27 -12.70 -11.07
C GLU A 174 -13.60 -13.46 -11.14
N GLU A 175 -14.67 -12.90 -10.58
CA GLU A 175 -16.03 -13.43 -10.68
C GLU A 175 -16.51 -13.46 -12.15
N ASP A 176 -16.36 -12.35 -12.87
CA ASP A 176 -16.72 -12.25 -14.29
C ASP A 176 -15.95 -13.27 -15.15
N LEU A 177 -14.66 -13.43 -14.88
CA LEU A 177 -13.81 -14.42 -15.56
C LEU A 177 -14.24 -15.86 -15.23
N GLY A 178 -14.65 -16.12 -13.99
CA GLY A 178 -15.24 -17.39 -13.56
C GLY A 178 -16.52 -17.71 -14.34
N ALA A 179 -17.45 -16.75 -14.40
CA ALA A 179 -18.70 -16.87 -15.14
C ALA A 179 -18.48 -17.07 -16.64
N ALA A 180 -17.56 -16.30 -17.24
CA ALA A 180 -17.20 -16.44 -18.66
C ALA A 180 -16.63 -17.84 -18.98
N ARG A 181 -15.76 -18.37 -18.11
CA ARG A 181 -15.21 -19.72 -18.27
C ARG A 181 -16.28 -20.80 -18.17
N GLN A 182 -17.25 -20.65 -17.26
CA GLN A 182 -18.35 -21.60 -17.16
C GLN A 182 -19.25 -21.55 -18.40
N SER A 183 -19.61 -20.36 -18.87
CA SER A 183 -20.39 -20.18 -20.10
C SER A 183 -19.70 -20.77 -21.33
N ILE A 184 -18.37 -20.65 -21.44
CA ILE A 184 -17.60 -21.29 -22.51
C ILE A 184 -17.72 -22.82 -22.45
N LYS A 185 -17.58 -23.42 -21.26
CA LYS A 185 -17.72 -24.88 -21.10
C LYS A 185 -19.10 -25.37 -21.50
N GLU A 186 -20.15 -24.66 -21.12
CA GLU A 186 -21.53 -24.98 -21.51
C GLU A 186 -21.68 -24.95 -23.04
N ARG A 187 -21.19 -23.90 -23.70
CA ARG A 187 -21.19 -23.81 -25.17
C ARG A 187 -20.35 -24.89 -25.85
N GLU A 188 -19.21 -25.26 -25.28
CA GLU A 188 -18.39 -26.36 -25.81
C GLU A 188 -19.14 -27.70 -25.75
N THR A 189 -19.91 -27.94 -24.67
CA THR A 189 -20.76 -29.14 -24.58
C THR A 189 -21.93 -29.11 -25.57
N GLU A 190 -22.57 -27.96 -25.77
CA GLU A 190 -23.62 -27.79 -26.77
C GLU A 190 -23.08 -28.00 -28.19
N LEU A 191 -21.91 -27.43 -28.51
CA LEU A 191 -21.25 -27.61 -29.81
C LEU A 191 -20.86 -29.06 -30.06
N ALA A 192 -20.39 -29.79 -29.04
CA ALA A 192 -20.10 -31.21 -29.15
C ALA A 192 -21.38 -32.04 -29.43
N GLY A 193 -22.50 -31.68 -28.79
CA GLY A 193 -23.81 -32.30 -29.06
C GLY A 193 -24.27 -32.04 -30.49
N LEU A 194 -24.27 -30.78 -30.94
CA LEU A 194 -24.67 -30.42 -32.30
C LEU A 194 -23.79 -31.09 -33.38
N LYS A 195 -22.50 -31.28 -33.10
CA LYS A 195 -21.60 -31.98 -34.03
C LYS A 195 -22.01 -33.44 -34.22
N LEU A 196 -22.38 -34.13 -33.13
CA LEU A 196 -22.89 -35.51 -33.21
C LEU A 196 -24.19 -35.57 -34.01
N ASP A 197 -25.11 -34.63 -33.78
CA ASP A 197 -26.38 -34.56 -34.52
C ASP A 197 -26.15 -34.34 -36.03
N ILE A 198 -25.19 -33.49 -36.40
CA ILE A 198 -24.81 -33.25 -37.80
C ILE A 198 -24.21 -34.51 -38.42
N ASP A 199 -23.30 -35.19 -37.72
CA ASP A 199 -22.67 -36.43 -38.22
C ASP A 199 -23.73 -37.53 -38.44
N ASP A 200 -24.71 -37.66 -37.54
CA ASP A 200 -25.84 -38.59 -37.66
C ASP A 200 -26.77 -38.23 -38.83
N ASP A 201 -27.04 -36.93 -39.03
CA ASP A 201 -27.86 -36.45 -40.13
C ASP A 201 -27.17 -36.63 -41.50
N ASP A 202 -25.86 -36.39 -41.58
CA ASP A 202 -25.06 -36.64 -42.79
C ASP A 202 -25.05 -38.13 -43.13
N GLU A 203 -24.92 -39.01 -42.13
CA GLU A 203 -25.03 -40.45 -42.31
C GLU A 203 -26.43 -40.83 -42.84
N ARG A 204 -27.49 -40.26 -42.27
CA ARG A 204 -28.86 -40.49 -42.72
C ARG A 204 -29.06 -40.05 -44.18
N VAL A 205 -28.55 -38.89 -44.56
CA VAL A 205 -28.61 -38.39 -45.94
C VAL A 205 -27.83 -39.29 -46.90
N ARG A 206 -26.64 -39.76 -46.49
CA ARG A 206 -25.83 -40.71 -47.27
C ARG A 206 -26.61 -42.00 -47.56
N LEU A 207 -27.25 -42.56 -46.53
CA LEU A 207 -28.06 -43.77 -46.66
C LEU A 207 -29.27 -43.55 -47.57
N PHE A 208 -29.98 -42.43 -47.44
CA PHE A 208 -31.11 -42.11 -48.33
C PHE A 208 -30.69 -41.95 -49.79
N LYS A 209 -29.54 -41.33 -50.06
CA LYS A 209 -29.01 -41.23 -51.43
C LYS A 209 -28.71 -42.61 -52.02
N ALA A 210 -28.08 -43.50 -51.24
CA ALA A 210 -27.80 -44.87 -51.66
C ALA A 210 -29.08 -45.68 -51.89
N GLN A 211 -30.07 -45.55 -50.98
CA GLN A 211 -31.38 -46.18 -51.13
C GLN A 211 -32.10 -45.71 -52.39
N LEU A 212 -32.08 -44.40 -52.70
CA LEU A 212 -32.68 -43.84 -53.90
C LEU A 212 -32.01 -44.37 -55.17
N PHE A 213 -30.68 -44.45 -55.17
CA PHE A 213 -29.92 -45.01 -56.28
C PHE A 213 -30.31 -46.47 -56.58
N GLU A 214 -30.35 -47.32 -55.56
CA GLU A 214 -30.75 -48.72 -55.73
C GLU A 214 -32.24 -48.85 -56.10
N THR A 215 -33.11 -47.97 -55.59
CA THR A 215 -34.53 -47.93 -55.98
C THR A 215 -34.69 -47.63 -57.48
N ASN A 216 -33.94 -46.66 -58.00
CA ASN A 216 -33.94 -46.35 -59.43
C ASN A 216 -33.40 -47.52 -60.27
N ARG A 217 -32.36 -48.21 -59.78
CA ARG A 217 -31.84 -49.42 -60.41
C ARG A 217 -32.88 -50.53 -60.45
N LEU A 218 -33.64 -50.73 -59.36
CA LEU A 218 -34.71 -51.72 -59.31
C LEU A 218 -35.81 -51.41 -60.34
N ILE A 219 -36.23 -50.15 -60.46
CA ILE A 219 -37.21 -49.71 -61.46
C ILE A 219 -36.73 -50.03 -62.88
N GLN A 220 -35.43 -49.87 -63.15
CA GLN A 220 -34.85 -50.20 -64.45
C GLN A 220 -34.86 -51.71 -64.72
N LEU A 221 -34.47 -52.52 -63.74
CA LEU A 221 -34.53 -53.98 -63.84
C LEU A 221 -35.97 -54.48 -64.00
N GLU A 222 -36.96 -53.85 -63.37
CA GLU A 222 -38.38 -54.19 -63.55
C GLU A 222 -38.87 -53.91 -64.98
N LYS A 223 -38.37 -52.86 -65.63
CA LYS A 223 -38.66 -52.59 -67.05
C LYS A 223 -38.02 -53.64 -67.95
N GLU A 224 -36.76 -54.00 -67.69
CA GLU A 224 -36.04 -55.05 -68.43
C GLU A 224 -36.73 -56.40 -68.29
N LYS A 225 -37.14 -56.77 -67.06
CA LYS A 225 -37.90 -57.99 -66.79
C LYS A 225 -39.20 -58.04 -67.58
N LYS A 226 -40.02 -56.99 -67.55
CA LYS A 226 -41.28 -56.95 -68.32
C LYS A 226 -41.07 -57.10 -69.82
N LYS A 227 -39.95 -56.57 -70.34
CA LYS A 227 -39.60 -56.69 -71.75
C LYS A 227 -39.24 -58.14 -72.10
N LEU A 228 -38.41 -58.78 -71.27
CA LEU A 228 -38.06 -60.20 -71.43
C LEU A 228 -39.27 -61.13 -71.26
N GLU A 229 -40.18 -60.85 -70.31
CA GLU A 229 -41.43 -61.62 -70.14
C GLU A 229 -42.34 -61.55 -71.39
N ALA A 230 -42.40 -60.38 -72.05
CA ALA A 230 -43.14 -60.24 -73.30
C ALA A 230 -42.47 -61.01 -74.46
N GLU A 231 -41.13 -60.93 -74.55
CA GLU A 231 -40.34 -61.70 -75.53
C GLU A 231 -40.48 -63.22 -75.29
N GLU A 232 -40.48 -63.68 -74.04
CA GLU A 232 -40.71 -65.08 -73.67
C GLU A 232 -42.09 -65.56 -74.12
N GLN A 233 -43.14 -64.77 -73.88
CA GLN A 233 -44.51 -65.11 -74.30
C GLN A 233 -44.64 -65.19 -75.83
N GLU A 234 -44.00 -64.28 -76.56
CA GLU A 234 -43.98 -64.29 -78.03
C GLU A 234 -43.26 -65.54 -78.56
N ILE A 235 -42.10 -65.87 -77.99
CA ILE A 235 -41.33 -67.07 -78.37
C ILE A 235 -42.11 -68.34 -78.01
N GLN A 236 -42.74 -68.43 -76.83
CA GLN A 236 -43.54 -69.58 -76.44
C GLN A 236 -44.73 -69.81 -77.39
N ALA A 237 -45.38 -68.74 -77.83
CA ALA A 237 -46.45 -68.82 -78.82
C ALA A 237 -45.91 -69.34 -80.17
N ALA A 238 -44.78 -68.81 -80.64
CA ALA A 238 -44.13 -69.26 -81.87
C ALA A 238 -43.65 -70.73 -81.78
N VAL A 239 -43.11 -71.16 -80.64
CA VAL A 239 -42.72 -72.55 -80.37
C VAL A 239 -43.94 -73.48 -80.43
N ALA A 240 -45.08 -73.07 -79.84
CA ALA A 240 -46.30 -73.85 -79.88
C ALA A 240 -46.85 -74.01 -81.32
N GLU A 241 -46.80 -72.93 -82.12
CA GLU A 241 -47.20 -72.94 -83.53
C GLU A 241 -46.25 -73.79 -84.40
N ALA A 242 -44.94 -73.68 -84.20
CA ALA A 242 -43.92 -74.48 -84.89
C ALA A 242 -44.05 -75.98 -84.56
N LYS A 243 -44.36 -76.32 -83.31
CA LYS A 243 -44.67 -77.71 -82.88
C LYS A 243 -45.93 -78.24 -83.56
N ALA A 244 -46.95 -77.41 -83.75
CA ALA A 244 -48.20 -77.80 -84.40
C ALA A 244 -48.08 -77.95 -85.93
N SER A 245 -47.19 -77.18 -86.56
CA SER A 245 -46.98 -77.15 -88.02
C SER A 245 -45.85 -78.06 -88.53
N SER A 246 -45.10 -78.73 -87.65
CA SER A 246 -43.94 -79.57 -88.00
C SER A 246 -42.85 -78.82 -88.79
N ASN A 247 -42.59 -77.56 -88.41
CA ASN A 247 -41.57 -76.70 -89.03
C ASN A 247 -40.13 -77.07 -88.60
N GLN A 248 -39.17 -76.90 -89.51
CA GLN A 248 -37.74 -77.19 -89.28
C GLN A 248 -37.05 -76.21 -88.30
N ASP A 249 -37.60 -75.02 -88.08
CA ASP A 249 -36.99 -73.95 -87.27
C ASP A 249 -37.21 -74.10 -85.74
N LEU A 250 -37.83 -75.19 -85.31
CA LEU A 250 -38.13 -75.45 -83.89
C LEU A 250 -36.87 -75.45 -83.01
N GLY A 251 -35.74 -75.93 -83.53
CA GLY A 251 -34.46 -75.95 -82.80
C GLY A 251 -33.93 -74.56 -82.47
N GLU A 252 -34.08 -73.59 -83.39
CA GLU A 252 -33.64 -72.21 -83.19
C GLU A 252 -34.53 -71.48 -82.18
N LEU A 253 -35.86 -71.67 -82.28
CA LEU A 253 -36.82 -71.10 -81.33
C LEU A 253 -36.63 -71.63 -79.91
N MET A 254 -36.34 -72.93 -79.74
CA MET A 254 -36.03 -73.51 -78.43
C MET A 254 -34.71 -72.97 -77.84
N GLN A 255 -33.71 -72.66 -78.67
CA GLN A 255 -32.49 -72.01 -78.20
C GLN A 255 -32.74 -70.55 -77.78
N GLN A 256 -33.56 -69.82 -78.54
CA GLN A 256 -33.97 -68.45 -78.19
C GLN A 256 -34.77 -68.43 -76.88
N GLU A 257 -35.71 -69.37 -76.68
CA GLU A 257 -36.47 -69.53 -75.44
C GLU A 257 -35.53 -69.77 -74.24
N ALA A 258 -34.58 -70.70 -74.38
CA ALA A 258 -33.60 -70.97 -73.32
C ALA A 258 -32.73 -69.74 -73.00
N HIS A 259 -32.37 -68.94 -74.01
CA HIS A 259 -31.58 -67.72 -73.82
C HIS A 259 -32.37 -66.61 -73.10
N VAL A 260 -33.63 -66.40 -73.47
CA VAL A 260 -34.52 -65.45 -72.78
C VAL A 260 -34.78 -65.89 -71.35
N ASN A 261 -35.02 -67.18 -71.11
CA ASN A 261 -35.21 -67.73 -69.76
C ASN A 261 -33.96 -67.56 -68.88
N ALA A 262 -32.76 -67.77 -69.44
CA ALA A 262 -31.51 -67.53 -68.72
C ALA A 262 -31.33 -66.03 -68.39
N SER A 263 -31.67 -65.15 -69.32
CA SER A 263 -31.60 -63.69 -69.13
C SER A 263 -32.60 -63.20 -68.08
N LEU A 264 -33.83 -63.74 -68.10
CA LEU A 264 -34.86 -63.45 -67.12
C LEU A 264 -34.41 -63.89 -65.72
N SER A 265 -33.87 -65.10 -65.59
CA SER A 265 -33.31 -65.60 -64.32
C SER A 265 -32.21 -64.69 -63.78
N GLN A 266 -31.29 -64.21 -64.63
CA GLN A 266 -30.23 -63.28 -64.23
C GLN A 266 -30.76 -61.91 -63.79
N VAL A 267 -31.81 -61.40 -64.46
CA VAL A 267 -32.47 -60.14 -64.05
C VAL A 267 -33.13 -60.32 -62.70
N GLU A 268 -33.82 -61.43 -62.45
CA GLU A 268 -34.43 -61.74 -61.16
C GLU A 268 -33.41 -61.82 -60.02
N GLU A 269 -32.27 -62.48 -60.23
CA GLU A 269 -31.18 -62.52 -59.24
C GLU A 269 -30.64 -61.11 -58.91
N LYS A 270 -30.46 -60.27 -59.93
CA LYS A 270 -30.04 -58.87 -59.74
C LYS A 270 -31.09 -58.06 -58.98
N MET A 271 -32.37 -58.25 -59.29
CA MET A 271 -33.48 -57.62 -58.57
C MET A 271 -33.50 -58.02 -57.10
N VAL A 272 -33.24 -59.29 -56.81
CA VAL A 272 -33.14 -59.80 -55.43
C VAL A 272 -32.02 -59.10 -54.66
N ALA A 273 -30.83 -59.01 -55.25
CA ALA A 273 -29.69 -58.32 -54.65
C ALA A 273 -29.99 -56.83 -54.39
N THR A 274 -30.52 -56.12 -55.40
CA THR A 274 -30.87 -54.69 -55.29
C THR A 274 -31.94 -54.45 -54.22
N ARG A 275 -32.96 -55.31 -54.09
CA ARG A 275 -33.97 -55.18 -53.04
C ARG A 275 -33.39 -55.33 -51.64
N LEU A 276 -32.46 -56.26 -51.45
CA LEU A 276 -31.75 -56.41 -50.18
C LEU A 276 -30.89 -55.19 -49.84
N ASP A 277 -30.25 -54.58 -50.82
CA ASP A 277 -29.46 -53.37 -50.62
C ASP A 277 -30.34 -52.17 -50.25
N ILE A 278 -31.53 -52.02 -50.87
CA ILE A 278 -32.54 -51.03 -50.45
C ILE A 278 -32.93 -51.24 -48.98
N MET A 279 -33.23 -52.48 -48.57
CA MET A 279 -33.58 -52.80 -47.19
C MET A 279 -32.43 -52.52 -46.21
N ARG A 280 -31.18 -52.74 -46.64
CA ARG A 280 -29.98 -52.43 -45.85
C ARG A 280 -29.83 -50.93 -45.62
N TYR A 281 -29.90 -50.12 -46.68
CA TYR A 281 -29.81 -48.66 -46.57
C TYR A 281 -30.97 -48.06 -45.76
N ALA A 282 -32.16 -48.67 -45.84
CA ALA A 282 -33.30 -48.30 -45.02
C ALA A 282 -33.17 -48.71 -43.53
N LYS A 283 -32.07 -49.37 -43.13
CA LYS A 283 -31.89 -49.97 -41.80
C LYS A 283 -33.07 -50.85 -41.40
N TYR A 284 -33.62 -51.61 -42.35
CA TYR A 284 -34.76 -52.48 -42.09
C TYR A 284 -34.41 -53.53 -41.04
N LYS A 285 -35.32 -53.72 -40.08
CA LYS A 285 -35.17 -54.70 -39.01
C LYS A 285 -36.14 -55.83 -39.22
N VAL A 286 -35.62 -57.03 -39.12
CA VAL A 286 -36.32 -58.29 -39.24
C VAL A 286 -36.58 -58.84 -37.84
N ARG A 287 -37.80 -59.31 -37.60
CA ARG A 287 -38.20 -59.85 -36.30
C ARG A 287 -37.86 -61.34 -36.24
N PHE A 288 -37.17 -61.77 -35.18
CA PHE A 288 -36.88 -63.17 -34.88
C PHE A 288 -37.57 -63.57 -33.58
N GLU A 289 -38.38 -64.64 -33.60
CA GLU A 289 -39.05 -65.16 -32.41
C GLU A 289 -38.68 -66.62 -32.15
N SER A 290 -38.31 -66.93 -30.90
CA SER A 290 -38.08 -68.31 -30.47
C SER A 290 -39.40 -68.99 -30.10
N SER A 291 -39.70 -70.13 -30.72
CA SER A 291 -40.92 -70.91 -30.43
C SER A 291 -40.91 -71.61 -29.06
N LYS A 292 -39.77 -71.65 -28.36
CA LYS A 292 -39.61 -72.35 -27.08
C LYS A 292 -40.11 -71.55 -25.88
N THR A 293 -40.18 -70.22 -25.99
CA THR A 293 -40.59 -69.35 -24.89
C THR A 293 -42.04 -68.95 -25.06
N GLY A 294 -42.95 -69.56 -24.31
CA GLY A 294 -44.36 -69.11 -24.20
C GLY A 294 -44.53 -67.74 -23.53
N ARG A 295 -43.50 -66.88 -23.54
CA ARG A 295 -43.47 -65.52 -23.00
C ARG A 295 -42.89 -64.58 -24.07
N GLN A 296 -43.42 -63.36 -24.15
CA GLN A 296 -43.03 -62.29 -25.09
C GLN A 296 -41.56 -61.83 -25.01
N THR A 297 -40.71 -62.48 -24.20
CA THR A 297 -39.30 -62.11 -23.96
C THR A 297 -38.32 -62.73 -24.96
N GLY A 298 -38.78 -63.48 -25.97
CA GLY A 298 -37.94 -64.18 -26.95
C GLY A 298 -37.90 -63.55 -28.35
N VAL A 299 -38.17 -62.24 -28.46
CA VAL A 299 -38.24 -61.51 -29.74
C VAL A 299 -37.00 -60.63 -29.93
N ASP A 300 -36.18 -60.95 -30.93
CA ASP A 300 -35.02 -60.16 -31.35
C ASP A 300 -35.33 -59.37 -32.62
N TYR A 301 -34.90 -58.11 -32.69
CA TYR A 301 -34.94 -57.32 -33.93
C TYR A 301 -33.53 -57.21 -34.51
N VAL A 302 -33.32 -57.78 -35.70
CA VAL A 302 -32.01 -57.89 -36.33
C VAL A 302 -32.00 -57.06 -37.62
N LEU A 303 -30.99 -56.22 -37.80
CA LEU A 303 -30.82 -55.48 -39.05
C LEU A 303 -30.55 -56.44 -40.21
N VAL A 304 -31.06 -56.12 -41.40
CA VAL A 304 -30.83 -56.94 -42.60
C VAL A 304 -29.34 -57.18 -42.87
N GLU A 305 -28.49 -56.21 -42.55
CA GLU A 305 -27.02 -56.32 -42.68
C GLU A 305 -26.41 -57.40 -41.78
N ASP A 306 -26.99 -57.64 -40.61
CA ASP A 306 -26.49 -58.58 -39.60
C ASP A 306 -27.17 -59.96 -39.67
N LEU A 307 -28.14 -60.14 -40.57
CA LEU A 307 -28.84 -61.42 -40.76
C LEU A 307 -27.90 -62.59 -41.01
N GLY A 308 -26.86 -62.37 -41.83
CA GLY A 308 -25.88 -63.41 -42.12
C GLY A 308 -25.14 -63.90 -40.87
N LYS A 309 -24.94 -63.04 -39.86
CA LYS A 309 -24.36 -63.41 -38.57
C LYS A 309 -25.40 -64.18 -37.74
N LYS A 310 -26.64 -63.67 -37.66
CA LYS A 310 -27.72 -64.33 -36.91
C LYS A 310 -28.02 -65.73 -37.43
N PHE A 311 -28.07 -65.94 -38.75
CA PHE A 311 -28.25 -67.27 -39.33
C PHE A 311 -27.06 -68.21 -39.08
N LYS A 312 -25.84 -67.68 -38.95
CA LYS A 312 -24.66 -68.48 -38.54
C LYS A 312 -24.72 -68.90 -37.07
N GLU A 313 -25.38 -68.15 -36.20
CA GLU A 313 -25.64 -68.52 -34.81
C GLU A 313 -26.74 -69.58 -34.72
N LEU A 314 -27.72 -69.53 -35.63
CA LEU A 314 -28.88 -70.43 -35.67
C LEU A 314 -28.63 -71.74 -36.46
N ARG A 315 -27.39 -72.08 -36.83
CA ARG A 315 -27.06 -73.21 -37.75
C ARG A 315 -27.75 -74.54 -37.44
N ASP A 316 -27.99 -74.85 -36.18
CA ASP A 316 -28.59 -76.12 -35.73
C ASP A 316 -30.11 -76.01 -35.52
N GLN A 317 -30.73 -74.90 -35.92
CA GLN A 317 -32.14 -74.59 -35.67
C GLN A 317 -32.90 -74.46 -36.99
N ILE A 318 -34.12 -74.99 -37.01
CA ILE A 318 -35.00 -74.83 -38.17
C ILE A 318 -35.65 -73.46 -38.07
N VAL A 319 -35.46 -72.64 -39.11
CA VAL A 319 -36.06 -71.32 -39.22
C VAL A 319 -37.26 -71.40 -40.17
N TYR A 320 -38.36 -70.80 -39.75
CA TYR A 320 -39.62 -70.68 -40.47
C TYR A 320 -39.90 -69.21 -40.74
N CYS A 321 -40.58 -68.91 -41.85
CA CYS A 321 -41.11 -67.59 -42.18
C CYS A 321 -42.57 -67.75 -42.60
N PHE A 322 -43.42 -66.78 -42.27
CA PHE A 322 -44.80 -66.74 -42.77
C PHE A 322 -44.87 -66.01 -44.10
N VAL A 323 -45.34 -66.74 -45.11
CA VAL A 323 -45.57 -66.27 -46.48
C VAL A 323 -47.06 -66.37 -46.73
N ASN A 324 -47.79 -65.25 -46.82
CA ASN A 324 -49.25 -65.22 -47.03
C ASN A 324 -49.99 -66.25 -46.14
N ASP A 325 -49.82 -66.15 -44.82
CA ASP A 325 -50.39 -67.05 -43.81
C ASP A 325 -49.93 -68.52 -43.85
N THR A 326 -48.95 -68.84 -44.71
CA THR A 326 -48.37 -70.18 -44.83
C THR A 326 -46.98 -70.23 -44.19
N MET A 327 -46.80 -71.09 -43.18
CA MET A 327 -45.51 -71.28 -42.53
C MET A 327 -44.56 -72.08 -43.45
N THR A 328 -43.50 -71.43 -43.93
CA THR A 328 -42.52 -72.00 -44.86
C THR A 328 -41.17 -72.18 -44.18
N VAL A 329 -40.53 -73.33 -44.35
CA VAL A 329 -39.16 -73.57 -43.86
C VAL A 329 -38.19 -72.75 -44.71
N VAL A 330 -37.39 -71.92 -44.07
CA VAL A 330 -36.36 -71.11 -44.74
C VAL A 330 -35.06 -71.88 -44.74
N GLU A 331 -34.61 -72.29 -45.93
CA GLU A 331 -33.24 -72.76 -46.09
C GLU A 331 -32.27 -71.62 -45.79
N LEU A 332 -31.35 -71.84 -44.83
CA LEU A 332 -30.38 -70.82 -44.39
C LEU A 332 -29.50 -70.26 -45.53
N GLY A 333 -29.42 -70.95 -46.67
CA GLY A 333 -28.73 -70.48 -47.87
C GLY A 333 -29.58 -69.63 -48.83
N LYS A 334 -30.92 -69.71 -48.74
CA LYS A 334 -31.86 -69.06 -49.67
C LYS A 334 -32.74 -67.98 -49.04
N TYR A 335 -32.48 -67.62 -47.77
CA TYR A 335 -33.24 -66.58 -47.05
C TYR A 335 -33.32 -65.23 -47.80
N LYS A 336 -32.32 -64.93 -48.65
CA LYS A 336 -32.25 -63.75 -49.51
C LYS A 336 -33.43 -63.65 -50.47
N ASP A 337 -33.85 -64.78 -51.04
CA ASP A 337 -34.93 -64.85 -52.02
C ASP A 337 -36.29 -64.61 -51.36
N PHE A 338 -36.45 -65.05 -50.11
CA PHE A 338 -37.65 -64.80 -49.31
C PHE A 338 -37.78 -63.31 -48.94
N LEU A 339 -36.68 -62.67 -48.55
CA LEU A 339 -36.67 -61.25 -48.18
C LEU A 339 -36.84 -60.32 -49.38
N ALA A 340 -36.32 -60.71 -50.54
CA ALA A 340 -36.43 -59.90 -51.73
C ALA A 340 -37.77 -60.02 -52.46
N ASN A 341 -38.62 -60.99 -52.08
CA ASN A 341 -39.91 -61.15 -52.71
C ASN A 341 -41.01 -60.55 -51.82
N GLN A 342 -41.60 -59.45 -52.28
CA GLN A 342 -42.68 -58.74 -51.58
C GLN A 342 -43.91 -59.61 -51.32
N LYS A 343 -44.13 -60.67 -52.14
CA LYS A 343 -45.21 -61.65 -51.95
C LYS A 343 -44.92 -62.68 -50.84
N HIS A 344 -43.71 -62.68 -50.28
CA HIS A 344 -43.23 -63.65 -49.29
C HIS A 344 -42.94 -63.05 -47.91
N LEU A 345 -43.13 -61.74 -47.77
CA LEU A 345 -43.00 -61.07 -46.48
C LEU A 345 -44.40 -60.87 -45.91
N ALA A 346 -44.76 -61.62 -44.86
CA ALA A 346 -45.76 -61.13 -43.91
C ALA A 346 -45.29 -59.74 -43.43
N ASP A 347 -46.22 -58.81 -43.18
CA ASP A 347 -46.07 -57.35 -43.12
C ASP A 347 -44.83 -56.75 -42.40
N HIS A 348 -44.05 -57.55 -41.66
CA HIS A 348 -42.82 -57.16 -40.95
C HIS A 348 -41.61 -58.12 -41.08
N GLY A 349 -41.60 -59.06 -42.04
CA GLY A 349 -40.48 -60.01 -42.21
C GLY A 349 -40.23 -60.83 -40.94
N GLU A 350 -41.20 -61.63 -40.52
CA GLU A 350 -41.15 -62.37 -39.27
C GLU A 350 -40.54 -63.77 -39.45
N PHE A 351 -39.44 -64.04 -38.75
CA PHE A 351 -38.79 -65.34 -38.71
C PHE A 351 -39.02 -66.01 -37.35
N PHE A 352 -39.35 -67.29 -37.37
CA PHE A 352 -39.56 -68.11 -36.18
C PHE A 352 -38.54 -69.22 -36.18
N TYR A 353 -37.91 -69.52 -35.05
CA TYR A 353 -36.94 -70.61 -35.01
C TYR A 353 -37.17 -71.55 -33.83
N CYS A 354 -37.03 -72.85 -34.12
CA CYS A 354 -37.19 -73.94 -33.16
C CYS A 354 -35.83 -74.60 -32.92
N GLY A 355 -35.33 -74.54 -31.68
CA GLY A 355 -34.11 -75.28 -31.34
C GLY A 355 -34.34 -76.79 -31.42
N TYR A 356 -33.52 -77.49 -32.20
CA TYR A 356 -33.55 -78.96 -32.30
C TYR A 356 -33.34 -79.59 -30.92
N ASN A 357 -34.29 -80.38 -30.43
CA ASN A 357 -34.02 -81.33 -29.35
C ASN A 357 -33.57 -82.62 -30.04
N PRO A 358 -32.30 -83.06 -29.92
CA PRO A 358 -32.02 -84.46 -30.17
C PRO A 358 -32.93 -85.27 -29.23
N PRO A 359 -33.56 -86.36 -29.68
CA PRO A 359 -34.32 -87.21 -28.78
C PRO A 359 -33.37 -87.66 -27.66
N ARG A 360 -33.58 -87.14 -26.45
CA ARG A 360 -32.86 -87.60 -25.26
C ARG A 360 -33.08 -89.10 -25.21
N LYS A 361 -32.04 -89.89 -25.44
CA LYS A 361 -32.07 -91.33 -25.17
C LYS A 361 -32.56 -91.47 -23.72
N ARG A 362 -33.80 -91.92 -23.55
CA ARG A 362 -34.34 -92.22 -22.23
C ARG A 362 -33.46 -93.32 -21.64
N HIS A 363 -32.68 -92.99 -20.62
CA HIS A 363 -32.20 -94.02 -19.71
C HIS A 363 -33.45 -94.64 -19.09
N ARG A 364 -33.67 -95.93 -19.37
CA ARG A 364 -34.67 -96.73 -18.68
C ARG A 364 -34.37 -96.69 -17.18
N GLY A 365 -35.29 -96.12 -16.43
CA GLY A 365 -35.44 -96.28 -14.99
C GLY A 365 -36.94 -96.15 -14.73
N LEU A 366 -37.51 -97.20 -14.13
CA LEU A 366 -38.92 -97.32 -13.79
C LEU A 366 -39.37 -96.17 -12.87
N ASP A 367 -40.49 -95.54 -13.21
CA ASP A 367 -41.74 -95.61 -12.42
C ASP A 367 -42.85 -94.81 -13.14
N ASP A 368 -44.00 -95.46 -13.26
CA ASP A 368 -45.19 -95.00 -13.96
C ASP A 368 -45.93 -93.88 -13.20
N ALA A 369 -46.32 -92.83 -13.92
CA ALA A 369 -47.67 -92.26 -13.87
C ALA A 369 -47.83 -91.32 -15.09
N GLY A 370 -48.72 -91.70 -16.00
CA GLY A 370 -48.93 -91.00 -17.26
C GLY A 370 -49.56 -89.63 -17.11
N GLU A 371 -49.09 -88.69 -17.92
CA GLU A 371 -49.93 -87.64 -18.50
C GLU A 371 -49.48 -87.43 -19.95
N ASP A 372 -50.38 -87.77 -20.88
CA ASP A 372 -50.25 -87.59 -22.31
C ASP A 372 -50.09 -86.10 -22.67
N LEU A 373 -48.86 -85.63 -22.84
CA LEU A 373 -48.60 -84.35 -23.51
C LEU A 373 -48.68 -84.54 -25.02
N LYS A 374 -49.91 -84.55 -25.54
CA LYS A 374 -50.17 -84.00 -26.88
C LYS A 374 -49.85 -82.51 -26.79
N SER A 375 -48.70 -82.11 -27.34
CA SER A 375 -48.31 -80.70 -27.46
C SER A 375 -49.37 -79.94 -28.24
N ALA A 376 -50.30 -79.32 -27.52
CA ALA A 376 -51.33 -78.49 -28.11
C ALA A 376 -50.69 -77.20 -28.65
N PRO A 377 -51.22 -76.60 -29.73
CA PRO A 377 -50.78 -75.29 -30.20
C PRO A 377 -50.91 -74.27 -29.06
N GLY A 378 -50.02 -73.28 -29.00
CA GLY A 378 -50.09 -72.24 -27.97
C GLY A 378 -51.43 -71.49 -27.96
N PRO A 379 -51.77 -70.77 -26.87
CA PRO A 379 -53.11 -70.19 -26.67
C PRO A 379 -53.57 -69.31 -27.83
N ARG A 380 -52.66 -68.57 -28.45
CA ARG A 380 -52.92 -67.69 -29.60
C ARG A 380 -53.15 -68.45 -30.91
N ALA A 381 -52.46 -69.57 -31.11
CA ALA A 381 -52.68 -70.45 -32.27
C ALA A 381 -54.02 -71.20 -32.14
N GLN A 382 -54.43 -71.56 -30.91
CA GLN A 382 -55.76 -72.12 -30.65
C GLN A 382 -56.88 -71.08 -30.81
N GLU A 383 -56.63 -69.82 -30.43
CA GLU A 383 -57.59 -68.73 -30.57
C GLU A 383 -57.81 -68.35 -32.05
N LEU A 384 -56.74 -68.28 -32.85
CA LEU A 384 -56.83 -68.11 -34.31
C LEU A 384 -57.53 -69.30 -34.99
N ALA A 385 -57.22 -70.54 -34.58
CA ALA A 385 -57.91 -71.72 -35.10
C ALA A 385 -59.41 -71.76 -34.72
N ARG A 386 -59.79 -71.29 -33.52
CA ARG A 386 -61.20 -71.18 -33.09
C ARG A 386 -61.97 -70.10 -33.84
N LEU A 387 -61.33 -68.96 -34.13
CA LEU A 387 -61.95 -67.89 -34.94
C LEU A 387 -62.16 -68.33 -36.39
N LEU A 388 -61.25 -69.14 -36.94
CA LEU A 388 -61.35 -69.70 -38.30
C LEU A 388 -62.31 -70.90 -38.40
N ALA A 389 -62.51 -71.67 -37.33
CA ALA A 389 -63.49 -72.77 -37.32
C ALA A 389 -64.95 -72.25 -37.29
N LYS A 390 -65.19 -71.09 -36.67
CA LYS A 390 -66.52 -70.44 -36.66
C LYS A 390 -66.94 -69.84 -37.99
N SER A 391 -66.03 -69.65 -38.95
CA SER A 391 -66.37 -69.14 -40.29
C SER A 391 -66.74 -70.24 -41.29
N LYS A 392 -66.65 -71.51 -40.89
CA LYS A 392 -67.02 -72.70 -41.69
C LYS A 392 -68.18 -73.48 -41.05
N GLU A 393 -69.29 -72.82 -40.73
CA GLU A 393 -70.58 -73.53 -40.69
C GLU A 393 -71.29 -73.33 -42.04
N PRO A 394 -71.72 -74.41 -42.72
CA PRO A 394 -72.56 -74.28 -43.90
C PRO A 394 -73.94 -73.79 -43.47
N ARG A 395 -74.41 -72.69 -44.06
CA ARG A 395 -75.82 -72.31 -43.97
C ARG A 395 -76.64 -73.42 -44.63
N GLY A 396 -77.41 -74.15 -43.82
CA GLY A 396 -78.61 -74.85 -44.29
C GLY A 396 -79.69 -73.85 -44.67
#